data_AF-A0A6P1RER9-F1
#
_entry.id   AF-A0A6P1RER9-F1
#
_cell.length_a   1.000
_cell.length_b   1.000
_cell.length_c   1.000
_cell.angle_alpha   90.00
_cell.angle_beta   90.00
_cell.angle_gamma   90.00
#
_symmetry.space_group_name_H-M   'P 1'
#
loop_
_entity.id
_entity.type
_entity.pdbx_description
1 polymer ?
#
loop_
_entity_poly.entity_id
_entity_poly.type
_entity_poly.pdbx_seq_one_letter_code
_entity_poly.pdbx_strand_id
1 'polypeptide(L)' 'MKALDDRTMANLDVALEEACRSLPHGGDHEIRREIAQKLLDSAVQGNKTLSGLTEIARAALAEATKRSA' A
#
# COMPACT_ATOMS: atom_id res chain seq x y z
N MET A 1 -16.52 -9.00 6.51
CA MET A 1 -15.46 -7.98 6.38
C MET A 1 -16.04 -6.66 6.87
N LYS A 2 -15.51 -6.07 7.96
CA LYS A 2 -16.00 -4.77 8.43
C LYS A 2 -15.59 -3.73 7.38
N ALA A 3 -16.53 -2.93 6.90
CA ALA A 3 -16.21 -1.87 5.95
C ALA A 3 -15.14 -0.96 6.57
N LEU A 4 -14.12 -0.60 5.79
CA LEU A 4 -13.15 0.39 6.20
C LEU A 4 -13.84 1.75 6.21
N ASP A 5 -13.60 2.53 7.26
CA ASP A 5 -14.10 3.90 7.33
C ASP A 5 -13.39 4.79 6.30
N ASP A 6 -14.04 5.89 5.92
CA ASP A 6 -13.53 6.81 4.88
C ASP A 6 -12.12 7.33 5.20
N ARG A 7 -11.82 7.53 6.49
CA ARG A 7 -10.47 7.94 6.94
C ARG A 7 -9.43 6.86 6.65
N THR A 8 -9.77 5.60 6.91
CA THR A 8 -8.89 4.48 6.60
C THR A 8 -8.69 4.36 5.09
N MET A 9 -9.74 4.51 4.29
CA MET A 9 -9.63 4.52 2.82
C MET A 9 -8.71 5.65 2.33
N ALA A 10 -8.89 6.87 2.82
CA ALA A 10 -8.02 8.00 2.47
C ALA A 10 -6.55 7.75 2.85
N ASN A 11 -6.28 7.14 4.02
CA ASN A 11 -4.91 6.79 4.40
C ASN A 11 -4.31 5.70 3.50
N LEU A 12 -5.10 4.72 3.07
CA LEU A 12 -4.67 3.67 2.14
C LEU A 12 -4.30 4.24 0.78
N ASP A 13 -5.11 5.17 0.25
CA ASP A 13 -4.85 5.84 -1.02
C ASP A 13 -3.56 6.65 -0.96
N VAL A 14 -3.36 7.46 0.09
CA VAL A 14 -2.14 8.24 0.29
C VAL A 14 -0.91 7.32 0.37
N ALA A 15 -0.96 6.28 1.19
CA ALA A 15 0.16 5.35 1.35
C ALA A 15 0.52 4.62 0.04
N LEU A 16 -0.49 4.22 -0.74
CA LEU A 16 -0.30 3.59 -2.05
C LEU A 16 0.34 4.55 -3.05
N GLU A 17 -0.17 5.79 -3.14
CA GLU A 17 0.38 6.81 -4.03
C GLU A 17 1.83 7.17 -3.66
N GLU A 18 2.13 7.32 -2.38
CA GLU A 18 3.49 7.62 -1.90
C GLU A 18 4.48 6.52 -2.27
N ALA A 19 4.12 5.25 -2.08
CA ALA A 19 4.97 4.13 -2.46
C ALA A 19 5.20 4.09 -3.98
N CYS A 20 4.12 4.14 -4.76
CA CYS A 20 4.18 4.06 -6.21
C CYS A 20 4.86 5.28 -6.87
N ARG A 21 4.87 6.46 -6.23
CA ARG A 21 5.51 7.67 -6.78
C ARG A 21 7.01 7.50 -7.06
N SER A 22 7.67 6.61 -6.34
CA SER A 22 9.10 6.32 -6.52
C SER A 22 9.41 5.41 -7.72
N LEU A 23 8.39 4.78 -8.31
CA LEU A 23 8.54 3.89 -9.46
C LEU A 23 8.46 4.67 -10.79
N PRO A 24 9.19 4.25 -11.83
CA PRO A 24 8.98 4.75 -13.19
C PRO A 24 7.51 4.60 -13.58
N HIS A 25 6.91 5.67 -14.11
CA HIS A 25 5.50 5.71 -14.52
C HIS A 25 4.48 5.34 -13.43
N GLY A 26 4.85 5.38 -12.14
CA GLY A 26 3.98 4.97 -11.03
C GLY A 26 3.93 3.46 -10.79
N GLY A 27 4.80 2.70 -11.46
CA GLY A 27 4.89 1.25 -11.37
C GLY A 27 3.90 0.51 -12.26
N ASP A 28 4.17 -0.77 -12.49
CA ASP A 28 3.25 -1.64 -13.21
C ASP A 28 1.97 -1.89 -12.40
N HIS A 29 0.87 -2.14 -13.13
CA HIS A 29 -0.43 -2.45 -12.53
C HIS A 29 -0.36 -3.63 -11.53
N GLU A 30 0.54 -4.59 -11.77
CA GLU A 30 0.76 -5.74 -10.87
C GLU A 30 1.40 -5.34 -9.55
N ILE A 31 2.49 -4.55 -9.59
CA ILE A 31 3.16 -4.04 -8.38
C ILE A 31 2.18 -3.19 -7.55
N ARG A 32 1.42 -2.31 -8.22
CA ARG A 32 0.41 -1.48 -7.55
C ARG A 32 -0.67 -2.32 -6.87
N ARG A 33 -1.12 -3.40 -7.52
CA ARG A 33 -2.10 -4.34 -6.95
C ARG A 33 -1.54 -5.08 -5.74
N GLU A 34 -0.30 -5.55 -5.79
CA GLU A 34 0.35 -6.23 -4.66
C GLU A 34 0.43 -5.33 -3.43
N ILE A 35 0.87 -4.08 -3.61
CA ILE A 35 0.96 -3.10 -2.53
C ILE A 35 -0.42 -2.81 -1.94
N ALA A 36 -1.43 -2.58 -2.79
CA ALA A 36 -2.81 -2.33 -2.35
C ALA A 36 -3.39 -3.50 -1.53
N GLN A 37 -3.10 -4.74 -1.91
CA GLN A 37 -3.55 -5.92 -1.16
C GLN A 37 -2.93 -5.98 0.24
N LYS A 38 -1.61 -5.79 0.35
CA LYS A 38 -0.92 -5.78 1.66
C LYS A 38 -1.42 -4.66 2.58
N LEU A 39 -1.71 -3.49 2.00
CA LEU A 39 -2.31 -2.36 2.70
C LEU A 39 -3.70 -2.68 3.24
N LEU A 40 -4.57 -3.26 2.41
CA LEU A 40 -5.91 -3.70 2.84
C LEU A 40 -5.84 -4.75 3.95
N ASP A 41 -4.97 -5.75 3.82
CA ASP A 41 -4.80 -6.79 4.83
C ASP A 41 -4.35 -6.19 6.18
N SER A 42 -3.42 -5.23 6.15
CA SER A 42 -2.96 -4.52 7.35
C SER A 42 -4.06 -3.69 8.01
N ALA A 43 -4.87 -2.99 7.21
CA ALA A 43 -6.00 -2.21 7.70
C ALA A 43 -7.10 -3.09 8.33
N VAL A 44 -7.37 -4.26 7.73
CA VAL A 44 -8.30 -5.26 8.29
C VAL A 44 -7.78 -5.83 9.62
N GLN A 45 -6.47 -5.99 9.76
CA GLN A 45 -5.82 -6.42 11.00
C GLN A 45 -5.75 -5.32 12.09
N GLY A 46 -6.16 -4.09 11.78
CA GLY A 46 -6.28 -2.99 12.73
C GLY A 46 -5.25 -1.88 12.57
N ASN A 47 -4.29 -2.01 11.66
CA ASN A 47 -3.35 -0.94 11.36
C ASN A 47 -3.96 0.06 10.37
N LYS A 48 -4.59 1.12 10.90
CA LYS A 48 -5.34 2.11 10.11
C LYS A 48 -4.68 3.48 10.06
N THR A 49 -3.52 3.63 10.71
CA THR A 49 -2.83 4.92 10.77
C THR A 49 -2.07 5.16 9.48
N LEU A 50 -1.97 6.43 9.05
CA LEU A 50 -1.22 6.77 7.84
C LEU A 50 0.24 6.30 7.94
N SER A 51 0.93 6.62 9.04
CA SER A 51 2.33 6.20 9.24
C SER A 51 2.49 4.69 9.19
N GLY A 52 1.62 3.92 9.86
CA GLY A 52 1.70 2.47 9.84
C GLY A 52 1.41 1.88 8.45
N LEU A 53 0.52 2.48 7.68
CA LEU A 53 0.23 2.06 6.31
C LEU A 53 1.38 2.42 5.35
N THR A 54 1.99 3.60 5.50
CA THR A 54 3.16 4.01 4.70
C THR A 54 4.35 3.06 4.90
N GLU A 55 4.61 2.60 6.13
CA GLU A 55 5.65 1.59 6.40
C GLU A 55 5.35 0.26 5.69
N ILE A 56 4.10 -0.20 5.73
CA ILE A 56 3.67 -1.41 5.01
C ILE A 56 3.81 -1.23 3.50
N ALA A 57 3.45 -0.07 2.96
CA ALA A 57 3.57 0.22 1.54
C ALA A 57 5.04 0.22 1.07
N ARG A 58 5.95 0.81 1.86
CA ARG A 58 7.40 0.79 1.59
C ARG A 58 7.97 -0.62 1.62
N ALA A 59 7.59 -1.42 2.61
CA ALA A 59 8.02 -2.81 2.71
C ALA A 59 7.50 -3.66 1.53
N ALA A 60 6.23 -3.50 1.17
CA ALA A 60 5.59 -4.15 0.03
C ALA A 60 6.30 -3.80 -1.28
N LEU A 61 6.61 -2.52 -1.49
CA LEU A 61 7.34 -2.05 -2.66
C LEU A 61 8.75 -2.66 -2.75
N ALA A 62 9.49 -2.69 -1.63
CA ALA A 62 10.83 -3.26 -1.60
C ALA A 62 10.81 -4.78 -1.87
N GLU A 63 9.75 -5.49 -1.46
CA GLU A 63 9.56 -6.90 -1.76
C GLU A 63 9.21 -7.12 -3.24
N ALA A 64 8.28 -6.33 -3.78
CA ALA A 64 7.86 -6.43 -5.18
C ALA A 64 9.02 -6.16 -6.14
N THR A 65 9.77 -5.08 -5.92
CA THR A 65 10.91 -4.71 -6.78
C THR A 65 12.09 -5.69 -6.72
N LYS A 66 12.28 -6.39 -5.59
CA LYS A 66 13.26 -7.48 -5.49
C LYS A 66 12.87 -8.73 -6.30
N ARG A 67 11.56 -8.98 -6.52
CA ARG A 67 11.09 -10.08 -7.37
C ARG A 67 11.22 -9.75 -8.86
N SER A 68 11.25 -8.48 -9.22
CA SER A 68 11.32 -7.99 -10.60
C SER A 68 12.74 -7.76 -11.12
N ALA A 69 13.77 -7.92 -10.27
CA ALA A 69 15.18 -7.73 -10.58
C ALA A 69 15.90 -9.07 -10.81
#